data_AF-A0A3A8PA58-F1
#
_entry.id   AF-A0A3A8PA58-F1
#
_cell.length_a   1.000
_cell.length_b   1.000
_cell.length_c   1.000
_cell.angle_alpha   90.00
_cell.angle_beta   90.00
_cell.angle_gamma   90.00
#
_symmetry.space_group_name_H-M   'P 1'
#
loop_
_entity.id
_entity.type
_entity.pdbx_description
1 polymer ?
#
loop_
_entity_poly.entity_id
_entity_poly.type
_entity_poly.pdbx_seq_one_letter_code
_entity_poly.pdbx_strand_id
1 'polypeptide(L)'
;MDASPFDLRTVYTIATMVDAGLIGLRHVVPWADAWVLKLDSPPLWLLELCMTRDVRVAQGLLITAACQRADPMGSDEHNAEYLACLFLRYRHGDLSWAAFLDEGGQQLDASNASRTCEELYGLLNALERDEHPADLEQVQSADIERSLRDALDRMEPLHRMFEALARAG
;
A
#
# COMPACT_ATOMS: atom_id res chain seq x y z
N MET A 1 -4.19 -8.57 -15.08
CA MET A 1 -2.89 -8.74 -14.38
C MET A 1 -3.12 -9.86 -13.37
N ASP A 2 -2.36 -10.95 -13.43
CA ASP A 2 -2.45 -12.02 -12.44
C ASP A 2 -1.38 -11.76 -11.38
N ALA A 3 -1.78 -11.51 -10.13
CA ALA A 3 -0.87 -11.16 -9.05
C ALA A 3 -0.12 -12.40 -8.58
N SER A 4 0.90 -12.80 -9.34
CA SER A 4 1.63 -14.05 -9.14
C SER A 4 2.49 -14.02 -7.87
N PRO A 5 2.46 -15.08 -7.03
CA PRO A 5 3.32 -15.20 -5.85
C PRO A 5 4.80 -15.41 -6.21
N PHE A 6 5.12 -15.61 -7.50
CA PHE A 6 6.50 -15.77 -7.98
C PHE A 6 7.07 -14.49 -8.57
N ASP A 7 6.26 -13.45 -8.72
CA ASP A 7 6.74 -12.11 -9.05
C ASP A 7 7.04 -11.36 -7.75
N LEU A 8 8.34 -11.32 -7.40
CA LEU A 8 8.81 -10.71 -6.14
C LEU A 8 8.40 -9.25 -6.00
N ARG A 9 8.34 -8.51 -7.10
CA ARG A 9 7.92 -7.11 -7.09
C ARG A 9 6.43 -7.01 -6.75
N THR A 10 5.60 -7.83 -7.41
CA THR A 10 4.17 -7.91 -7.07
C THR A 10 3.95 -8.30 -5.60
N VAL A 11 4.68 -9.29 -5.08
CA VAL A 11 4.58 -9.70 -3.67
C VAL A 11 4.98 -8.57 -2.72
N TYR A 12 6.02 -7.81 -3.05
CA TYR A 12 6.44 -6.64 -2.28
C TYR A 12 5.40 -5.51 -2.31
N THR A 13 4.78 -5.27 -3.47
CA THR A 13 3.67 -4.32 -3.61
C THR A 13 2.47 -4.76 -2.77
N ILE A 14 2.13 -6.06 -2.74
CA ILE A 14 1.07 -6.60 -1.86
C ILE A 14 1.42 -6.35 -0.38
N ALA A 15 2.68 -6.57 0.01
CA ALA A 15 3.14 -6.27 1.37
C ALA A 15 2.97 -4.78 1.71
N THR A 16 3.31 -3.89 0.76
CA THR A 16 3.13 -2.44 0.88
C THR A 16 1.66 -2.06 1.06
N MET A 17 0.74 -2.71 0.34
CA MET A 17 -0.70 -2.48 0.49
C MET A 17 -1.23 -2.96 1.85
N VAL A 18 -0.68 -4.06 2.39
CA VAL A 18 -1.01 -4.56 3.73
C VAL A 18 -0.49 -3.59 4.80
N ASP A 19 0.74 -3.10 4.63
CA ASP A 19 1.39 -2.16 5.55
C ASP A 19 0.60 -0.84 5.66
N ALA A 20 0.27 -0.26 4.50
CA ALA A 20 -0.54 0.96 4.41
C ALA A 20 -2.02 0.76 4.82
N GLY A 21 -2.44 -0.47 5.14
CA GLY A 21 -3.80 -0.82 5.52
C GLY A 21 -4.83 -0.74 4.40
N LEU A 22 -4.39 -0.61 3.14
CA LEU A 22 -5.30 -0.60 1.98
C LEU A 22 -5.94 -1.98 1.79
N ILE A 23 -5.19 -3.04 2.05
CA ILE A 23 -5.70 -4.41 2.11
C ILE A 23 -5.31 -5.06 3.44
N GLY A 24 -5.79 -6.28 3.69
CA GLY A 24 -5.63 -6.96 4.96
C GLY A 24 -5.95 -8.44 4.82
N LEU A 25 -6.06 -9.16 5.94
CA LEU A 25 -6.24 -10.62 5.94
C LEU A 25 -7.42 -11.10 5.08
N ARG A 26 -8.54 -10.37 5.10
CA ARG A 26 -9.73 -10.67 4.28
C ARG A 26 -9.45 -10.69 2.77
N HIS A 27 -8.36 -10.06 2.33
CA HIS A 27 -7.94 -10.00 0.94
C HIS A 27 -6.80 -10.97 0.63
N VAL A 28 -5.77 -11.00 1.49
CA VAL A 28 -4.55 -11.77 1.21
C VAL A 28 -4.73 -13.27 1.44
N VAL A 29 -5.60 -13.69 2.37
CA VAL A 29 -5.87 -15.11 2.62
C VAL A 29 -6.56 -15.75 1.41
N PRO A 30 -7.69 -15.21 0.88
CA PRO A 30 -8.30 -15.77 -0.33
C PRO A 30 -7.35 -15.78 -1.54
N TRP A 31 -6.45 -14.79 -1.64
CA TRP A 31 -5.45 -14.75 -2.69
C TRP A 31 -4.45 -15.89 -2.56
N ALA A 32 -3.96 -16.14 -1.34
CA ALA A 32 -3.07 -17.25 -1.06
C ALA A 32 -3.75 -18.59 -1.33
N ASP A 33 -4.99 -18.78 -0.85
CA ASP A 33 -5.79 -19.98 -1.09
C ASP A 33 -5.96 -20.28 -2.59
N ALA A 34 -6.31 -19.25 -3.37
CA ALA A 34 -6.48 -19.38 -4.81
C ALA A 34 -5.20 -19.84 -5.52
N TRP A 35 -4.02 -19.46 -5.02
CA TRP A 35 -2.74 -19.92 -5.55
C TRP A 35 -2.36 -21.31 -5.04
N VAL A 36 -2.59 -21.62 -3.76
CA VAL A 36 -2.37 -22.97 -3.21
C VAL A 36 -3.15 -24.02 -3.99
N LEU A 37 -4.40 -23.74 -4.36
CA LEU A 37 -5.23 -24.65 -5.16
C LEU A 37 -4.72 -24.87 -6.61
N LYS A 38 -3.94 -23.93 -7.16
CA LYS A 38 -3.40 -24.01 -8.52
C LYS A 38 -2.04 -24.72 -8.59
N LEU A 39 -1.33 -24.82 -7.46
CA LEU A 39 0.05 -25.29 -7.41
C LEU A 39 0.11 -26.75 -6.96
N ASP A 40 0.79 -27.59 -7.72
CA ASP A 40 1.07 -28.98 -7.32
C ASP A 40 1.96 -29.06 -6.07
N SER A 41 2.79 -28.03 -5.84
CA SER A 41 3.72 -27.95 -4.72
C SER A 41 3.88 -26.48 -4.28
N PRO A 42 2.91 -25.94 -3.51
CA PRO A 42 2.96 -24.55 -3.07
C PRO A 42 4.12 -24.30 -2.09
N PRO A 43 4.76 -23.11 -2.15
CA PRO A 43 5.82 -22.77 -1.22
C PRO A 43 5.28 -22.60 0.21
N LEU A 44 6.12 -22.90 1.20
CA LEU A 44 5.71 -22.89 2.62
C LEU A 44 5.11 -21.56 3.06
N TRP A 45 5.72 -20.43 2.69
CA TRP A 45 5.23 -19.11 3.07
C TRP A 45 3.80 -18.83 2.61
N LEU A 46 3.39 -19.42 1.48
CA LEU A 46 2.04 -19.26 0.93
C LEU A 46 1.03 -20.09 1.74
N LEU A 47 1.43 -21.30 2.16
CA LEU A 47 0.62 -22.13 3.08
C LEU A 47 0.48 -21.47 4.46
N GLU A 48 1.55 -20.90 4.99
CA GLU A 48 1.53 -20.15 6.25
C GLU A 48 0.63 -18.91 6.16
N LEU A 49 0.65 -18.23 5.01
CA LEU A 49 -0.21 -17.08 4.74
C LEU A 49 -1.70 -17.45 4.72
N CYS A 50 -2.07 -18.64 4.24
CA CYS A 50 -3.47 -19.11 4.29
C CYS A 50 -3.96 -19.33 5.73
N MET A 51 -3.05 -19.64 6.65
CA MET A 51 -3.38 -20.05 8.03
C MET A 51 -3.24 -18.91 9.03
N THR A 52 -2.56 -17.82 8.67
CA THR A 52 -2.31 -16.72 9.60
C THR A 52 -3.60 -15.97 9.97
N ARG A 53 -3.66 -15.52 11.21
CA ARG A 53 -4.73 -14.66 11.76
C ARG A 53 -4.22 -13.30 12.20
N ASP A 54 -2.94 -13.04 11.97
CA ASP A 54 -2.26 -11.80 12.32
C ASP A 54 -1.77 -11.12 11.05
N VAL A 55 -2.22 -9.88 10.82
CA VAL A 55 -1.88 -9.07 9.66
C VAL A 55 -0.39 -8.73 9.61
N ARG A 56 0.27 -8.59 10.77
CA ARG A 56 1.71 -8.33 10.86
C ARG A 56 2.51 -9.57 10.47
N VAL A 57 2.03 -10.75 10.85
CA VAL A 57 2.64 -12.02 10.40
C VAL A 57 2.47 -12.18 8.88
N ALA A 58 1.27 -11.88 8.35
CA ALA A 58 1.03 -11.91 6.91
C ALA A 58 1.99 -10.97 6.14
N GLN A 59 2.13 -9.73 6.61
CA GLN A 59 3.08 -8.77 6.06
C GLN A 59 4.52 -9.29 6.11
N GLY A 60 4.95 -9.82 7.26
CA GLY A 60 6.29 -10.38 7.42
C GLY A 60 6.59 -11.54 6.46
N LEU A 61 5.61 -12.42 6.21
CA LEU A 61 5.73 -13.50 5.23
C LEU A 61 5.90 -12.95 3.80
N LEU A 62 5.10 -11.95 3.42
CA LEU A 62 5.19 -11.32 2.10
C LEU A 62 6.54 -10.62 1.89
N ILE A 63 7.01 -9.84 2.87
CA ILE A 63 8.33 -9.17 2.81
C ILE A 63 9.44 -10.20 2.72
N THR A 64 9.41 -11.23 3.57
CA THR A 64 10.43 -12.29 3.57
C THR A 64 10.47 -13.04 2.24
N ALA A 65 9.30 -13.31 1.63
CA ALA A 65 9.20 -13.94 0.33
C ALA A 65 9.75 -13.05 -0.80
N ALA A 66 9.44 -11.74 -0.78
CA ALA A 66 9.88 -10.80 -1.79
C ALA A 66 11.38 -10.49 -1.74
N CYS A 67 11.96 -10.37 -0.54
CA CYS A 67 13.34 -9.89 -0.33
C CYS A 67 14.39 -10.99 -0.24
N GLN A 68 14.09 -12.23 -0.64
CA GLN A 68 15.03 -13.37 -0.51
C GLN A 68 16.38 -13.18 -1.25
N ARG A 69 16.45 -12.26 -2.22
CA ARG A 69 17.63 -12.08 -3.08
C ARG A 69 18.19 -10.65 -3.09
N ALA A 70 17.33 -9.65 -3.03
CA ALA A 70 17.65 -8.22 -2.94
C ALA A 70 16.35 -7.46 -2.66
N ASP A 71 16.44 -6.18 -2.30
CA ASP A 71 15.28 -5.28 -2.33
C ASP A 71 14.74 -5.21 -3.77
N PRO A 72 13.51 -5.68 -4.03
CA PRO A 72 12.96 -5.70 -5.37
C PRO A 72 12.59 -4.30 -5.89
N MET A 73 12.64 -3.26 -5.03
CA MET A 73 12.21 -1.91 -5.34
C MET A 73 13.22 -0.86 -4.84
N GLY A 74 13.27 0.31 -5.45
CA GLY A 74 14.01 1.45 -4.89
C GLY A 74 13.21 2.10 -3.75
N SER A 75 13.88 2.71 -2.78
CA SER A 75 13.22 3.42 -1.66
C SER A 75 12.21 4.47 -2.12
N ASP A 76 12.56 5.26 -3.15
CA ASP A 76 11.67 6.28 -3.71
C ASP A 76 10.40 5.67 -4.33
N GLU A 77 10.56 4.53 -5.02
CA GLU A 77 9.43 3.85 -5.66
C GLU A 77 8.52 3.20 -4.60
N HIS A 78 9.10 2.61 -3.55
CA HIS A 78 8.36 2.11 -2.40
C HIS A 78 7.55 3.20 -1.70
N ASN A 79 8.16 4.35 -1.45
CA ASN A 79 7.48 5.46 -0.82
C ASN A 79 6.33 6.01 -1.68
N ALA A 80 6.53 6.09 -3.00
CA ALA A 80 5.47 6.50 -3.91
C ALA A 80 4.30 5.50 -3.90
N GLU A 81 4.56 4.19 -3.88
CA GLU A 81 3.52 3.15 -3.80
C GLU A 81 2.80 3.17 -2.44
N TYR A 82 3.52 3.38 -1.34
CA TYR A 82 2.92 3.52 -0.01
C TYR A 82 2.01 4.76 0.08
N LEU A 83 2.48 5.92 -0.39
CA LEU A 83 1.67 7.14 -0.44
C LEU A 83 0.45 6.96 -1.37
N ALA A 84 0.60 6.26 -2.49
CA ALA A 84 -0.54 5.94 -3.35
C ALA A 84 -1.58 5.07 -2.62
N CYS A 85 -1.15 4.11 -1.78
CA CYS A 85 -2.08 3.33 -0.95
C CYS A 85 -2.85 4.21 0.04
N LEU A 86 -2.16 5.09 0.77
CA LEU A 86 -2.81 6.02 1.69
C LEU A 86 -3.78 6.95 0.95
N PHE A 87 -3.40 7.42 -0.24
CA PHE A 87 -4.25 8.30 -1.05
C PHE A 87 -5.52 7.58 -1.52
N LEU A 88 -5.43 6.29 -1.85
CA LEU A 88 -6.60 5.47 -2.17
C LEU A 88 -7.52 5.29 -0.96
N ARG A 89 -6.97 5.08 0.25
CA ARG A 89 -7.77 5.05 1.50
C ARG A 89 -8.48 6.39 1.71
N TYR A 90 -7.78 7.51 1.50
CA TYR A 90 -8.39 8.84 1.55
C TYR A 90 -9.54 8.99 0.55
N ARG A 91 -9.33 8.60 -0.72
CA ARG A 91 -10.38 8.64 -1.76
C ARG A 91 -11.61 7.79 -1.45
N HIS A 92 -11.44 6.70 -0.71
CA HIS A 92 -12.56 5.84 -0.28
C HIS A 92 -13.23 6.33 1.01
N GLY A 93 -12.68 7.35 1.67
CA GLY A 93 -13.18 7.87 2.95
C GLY A 93 -12.72 7.07 4.18
N ASP A 94 -11.77 6.15 4.01
CA ASP A 94 -11.19 5.35 5.11
C ASP A 94 -10.09 6.10 5.89
N LEU A 95 -9.66 7.25 5.36
CA LEU A 95 -8.60 8.09 5.91
C LEU A 95 -8.96 9.56 5.69
N SER A 96 -8.81 10.41 6.71
CA SER A 96 -8.96 11.86 6.50
C SER A 96 -7.73 12.45 5.82
N TRP A 97 -7.85 13.62 5.22
CA TRP A 97 -6.71 14.30 4.60
C TRP A 97 -5.58 14.60 5.61
N ALA A 98 -5.93 15.05 6.82
CA ALA A 98 -4.96 15.27 7.89
C ALA A 98 -4.22 13.97 8.26
N ALA A 99 -4.93 12.83 8.36
CA ALA A 99 -4.32 11.55 8.67
C ALA A 99 -3.45 11.02 7.52
N PHE A 100 -3.83 11.29 6.26
CA PHE A 100 -2.98 11.02 5.10
C PHE A 100 -1.63 11.76 5.19
N LEU A 101 -1.67 13.06 5.52
CA LEU A 101 -0.46 13.88 5.62
C LEU A 101 0.44 13.44 6.79
N ASP A 102 -0.15 13.10 7.93
CA ASP A 102 0.58 12.61 9.11
C ASP A 102 1.19 11.21 8.89
N GLU A 103 0.38 10.22 8.49
CA GLU A 103 0.86 8.85 8.20
C GLU A 103 1.90 8.85 7.07
N GLY A 104 1.68 9.63 6.02
CA GLY A 104 2.64 9.79 4.92
C GLY A 104 3.93 10.46 5.35
N GLY A 105 3.85 11.49 6.20
CA GLY A 105 5.01 12.21 6.74
C GLY A 105 5.89 11.30 7.60
N GLN A 106 5.28 10.47 8.45
CA GLN A 106 5.98 9.48 9.29
C GLN A 106 6.70 8.42 8.45
N GLN A 107 6.06 7.91 7.39
CA GLN A 107 6.70 6.96 6.48
C GLN A 107 7.90 7.57 5.76
N LEU A 108 7.75 8.80 5.25
CA LEU A 108 8.84 9.49 4.58
C LEU A 108 9.99 9.81 5.53
N ASP A 109 9.74 10.15 6.80
CA ASP A 109 10.80 10.43 7.78
C ASP A 109 11.68 9.20 8.08
N ALA A 110 11.07 8.01 8.07
CA ALA A 110 11.79 6.75 8.24
C ALA A 110 12.66 6.37 7.03
N SER A 111 12.55 7.08 5.91
CA SER A 111 13.22 6.78 4.65
C SER A 111 13.98 8.01 4.12
N ASN A 112 15.24 7.87 3.70
CA ASN A 112 15.98 9.00 3.10
C ASN A 112 15.49 9.30 1.65
N ALA A 113 14.21 9.64 1.50
CA ALA A 113 13.51 9.75 0.22
C ALA A 113 13.70 11.11 -0.48
N SER A 114 13.41 11.12 -1.78
CA SER A 114 13.39 12.31 -2.64
C SER A 114 12.29 13.34 -2.31
N ARG A 115 11.15 12.90 -1.76
CA ARG A 115 10.20 13.80 -1.07
C ARG A 115 10.56 13.85 0.40
N THR A 116 10.66 15.05 0.93
CA THR A 116 10.99 15.22 2.34
C THR A 116 9.70 15.08 3.16
N CYS A 117 9.80 14.42 4.32
CA CYS A 117 8.74 14.43 5.34
C CYS A 117 8.27 15.88 5.66
N GLU A 118 9.18 16.85 5.52
CA GLU A 118 8.94 18.29 5.64
C GLU A 118 7.84 18.81 4.69
N GLU A 119 7.73 18.27 3.47
CA GLU A 119 6.66 18.68 2.54
C GLU A 119 5.28 18.33 3.09
N LEU A 120 5.07 17.08 3.53
CA LEU A 120 3.78 16.63 4.05
C LEU A 120 3.42 17.30 5.37
N TYR A 121 4.38 17.45 6.30
CA TYR A 121 4.15 18.19 7.53
C TYR A 121 3.91 19.69 7.26
N GLY A 122 4.53 20.26 6.23
CA GLY A 122 4.25 21.63 5.79
C GLY A 122 2.79 21.82 5.35
N LEU A 123 2.26 20.87 4.57
CA LEU A 123 0.86 20.86 4.16
C LEU A 123 -0.09 20.68 5.35
N LEU A 124 0.26 19.83 6.30
CA LEU A 124 -0.55 19.59 7.51
C LEU A 124 -0.62 20.86 8.37
N ASN A 125 0.51 21.50 8.61
CA ASN A 125 0.57 22.77 9.33
C ASN A 125 -0.24 23.88 8.64
N ALA A 126 -0.29 23.89 7.31
CA ALA A 126 -1.12 24.84 6.55
C ALA A 126 -2.61 24.55 6.74
N LEU A 127 -3.01 23.27 6.68
CA LEU A 127 -4.39 22.82 6.88
C LEU A 127 -4.92 23.19 8.27
N GLU A 128 -4.10 23.04 9.32
CA GLU A 128 -4.47 23.37 10.70
C GLU A 128 -4.66 24.86 10.96
N ARG A 129 -4.10 25.72 10.11
CA ARG A 129 -4.10 27.18 10.27
C ARG A 129 -5.08 27.89 9.34
N ASP A 130 -5.62 27.20 8.34
CA ASP A 130 -6.47 27.80 7.33
C ASP A 130 -7.91 27.98 7.85
N GLU A 131 -8.53 29.11 7.51
CA GLU A 131 -9.92 29.41 7.86
C GLU A 131 -10.93 28.64 6.97
N HIS A 132 -10.47 28.13 5.82
CA HIS A 132 -11.24 27.37 4.83
C HIS A 132 -10.52 26.05 4.47
N PRO A 133 -10.40 25.10 5.42
CA PRO A 133 -9.59 23.90 5.25
C PRO A 133 -10.04 23.00 4.08
N ALA A 134 -11.32 23.04 3.70
CA ALA A 134 -11.86 22.24 2.60
C ALA A 134 -11.33 22.67 1.21
N ASP A 135 -11.20 23.99 0.97
CA ASP A 135 -10.68 24.50 -0.29
C ASP A 135 -9.18 24.20 -0.42
N LEU A 136 -8.46 24.31 0.70
CA LEU A 136 -7.04 23.99 0.77
C LEU A 136 -6.80 22.48 0.56
N GLU A 137 -7.58 21.62 1.23
CA GLU A 137 -7.55 20.16 1.02
C GLU A 137 -7.77 19.81 -0.46
N GLN A 138 -8.73 20.45 -1.13
CA GLN A 138 -8.98 20.20 -2.55
C GLN A 138 -7.76 20.54 -3.42
N VAL A 139 -7.10 21.67 -3.16
CA VAL A 139 -5.90 22.07 -3.90
C VAL A 139 -4.72 21.13 -3.62
N GLN A 140 -4.47 20.82 -2.35
CA GLN A 140 -3.36 19.97 -1.93
C GLN A 140 -3.53 18.54 -2.46
N SER A 141 -4.74 17.98 -2.35
CA SER A 141 -5.04 16.63 -2.81
C SER A 141 -4.89 16.49 -4.32
N ALA A 142 -5.32 17.48 -5.12
CA ALA A 142 -5.15 17.47 -6.58
C ALA A 142 -3.68 17.54 -7.02
N ASP A 143 -2.84 18.27 -6.29
CA ASP A 143 -1.40 18.33 -6.59
C ASP A 143 -0.69 17.02 -6.25
N ILE A 144 -1.01 16.45 -5.09
CA ILE A 144 -0.50 15.15 -4.66
C ILE A 144 -0.95 14.05 -5.61
N GLU A 145 -2.22 14.01 -6.02
CA GLU A 145 -2.70 13.03 -7.00
C GLU A 145 -1.90 13.08 -8.31
N ARG A 146 -1.67 14.30 -8.84
CA ARG A 146 -0.88 14.47 -10.07
C ARG A 146 0.53 13.93 -9.91
N SER A 147 1.14 14.20 -8.77
CA SER A 147 2.49 13.77 -8.45
C SER A 147 2.63 12.26 -8.18
N LEU A 148 1.54 11.59 -7.80
CA LEU A 148 1.48 10.15 -7.51
C LEU A 148 0.92 9.33 -8.68
N ARG A 149 0.61 9.96 -9.83
CA ARG A 149 -0.08 9.33 -10.97
C ARG A 149 0.47 7.96 -11.34
N ASP A 150 1.78 7.86 -11.55
CA ASP A 150 2.40 6.61 -12.00
C ASP A 150 2.27 5.50 -10.95
N ALA A 151 2.32 5.84 -9.66
CA ALA A 151 2.11 4.88 -8.58
C ALA A 151 0.62 4.50 -8.49
N LEU A 152 -0.30 5.46 -8.57
CA LEU A 152 -1.74 5.19 -8.58
C LEU A 152 -2.16 4.27 -9.75
N ASP A 153 -1.60 4.48 -10.94
CA ASP A 153 -1.84 3.65 -12.12
C ASP A 153 -1.42 2.18 -11.91
N ARG A 154 -0.43 1.93 -11.03
CA ARG A 154 -0.01 0.58 -10.63
C ARG A 154 -0.86 0.01 -9.51
N MET A 155 -1.18 0.81 -8.50
CA MET A 155 -1.85 0.35 -7.28
C MET A 155 -3.34 0.11 -7.49
N GLU A 156 -4.02 0.95 -8.27
CA GLU A 156 -5.48 0.85 -8.46
C GLU A 156 -5.93 -0.49 -9.06
N PRO A 157 -5.34 -1.02 -10.16
CA PRO A 157 -5.76 -2.29 -10.73
C PRO A 157 -5.59 -3.45 -9.75
N LEU A 158 -4.50 -3.43 -8.98
CA LEU A 158 -4.20 -4.47 -7.99
C LEU A 158 -5.19 -4.41 -6.82
N HIS A 159 -5.49 -3.20 -6.33
CA HIS A 159 -6.50 -2.99 -5.31
C HIS A 159 -7.88 -3.49 -5.76
N ARG A 160 -8.33 -3.14 -6.98
CA ARG A 160 -9.61 -3.61 -7.52
C ARG A 160 -9.67 -5.13 -7.65
N MET A 161 -8.54 -5.77 -7.99
CA MET A 161 -8.45 -7.24 -8.05
C MET A 161 -8.67 -7.86 -6.65
N PHE A 162 -8.01 -7.34 -5.60
CA PHE A 162 -8.21 -7.83 -4.24
C PHE A 162 -9.63 -7.60 -3.72
N GLU A 163 -10.22 -6.44 -4.00
CA GLU A 163 -11.61 -6.14 -3.67
C GLU A 163 -12.60 -7.05 -4.41
N ALA A 164 -12.30 -7.45 -5.65
CA ALA A 164 -13.11 -8.42 -6.38
C ALA A 164 -12.98 -9.83 -5.76
N LEU A 165 -11.77 -10.22 -5.38
CA LEU A 165 -11.48 -11.51 -4.79
C LEU A 165 -12.15 -11.68 -3.42
N ALA A 166 -12.04 -10.67 -2.55
CA ALA A 166 -12.64 -10.69 -1.22
C ALA A 166 -14.18 -10.68 -1.23
N ARG A 167 -14.80 -10.26 -2.34
CA ARG A 167 -16.26 -10.37 -2.54
C ARG A 167 -16.70 -11.75 -3.05
N ALA A 168 -15.77 -12.53 -3.59
CA ALA A 168 -16.05 -13.84 -4.19
C ALA A 168 -15.80 -15.03 -3.24
N GLY A 169 -15.00 -14.82 -2.18
CA GLY A 169 -14.78 -15.79 -1.10
C GLY A 169 -15.77 -15.61 0.05
#